data_AF-A0A8T3SU12-F1
#
_entry.id   AF-A0A8T3SU12-F1
#
_cell.length_a   1.000
_cell.length_b   1.000
_cell.length_c   1.000
_cell.angle_alpha   90.00
_cell.angle_beta   90.00
_cell.angle_gamma   90.00
#
_symmetry.space_group_name_H-M   'P 1'
#
loop_
_entity.id
_entity.type
_entity.pdbx_description
1 polymer ?
#
loop_
_entity_poly.entity_id
_entity_poly.type
_entity_poly.pdbx_seq_one_letter_code
_entity_poly.pdbx_strand_id
1 'polypeptide(L)'
;STTVREQQEAELKQDVSVFPLAFPLIAGPGALTTVLLMTSPRPETRIFIGMLVALLLVLGLALLSLLFAHRLMRLLGETGANVITRLLGLMLAALATQYVLDGVRAAFFV
;
A
#
# COMPACT_ATOMS: atom_id res chain seq x y z
N SER A 1 -29.62 8.90 -25.33
CA SER A 1 -28.76 7.74 -25.52
C SER A 1 -27.32 8.20 -25.61
N THR A 2 -26.53 7.97 -24.56
CA THR A 2 -25.07 7.94 -24.72
C THR A 2 -24.76 6.81 -25.71
N THR A 3 -24.01 7.12 -26.76
CA THR A 3 -23.82 6.19 -27.88
C THR A 3 -22.87 5.07 -27.44
N VAL A 4 -23.05 3.85 -27.96
CA VAL A 4 -22.23 2.66 -27.64
C VAL A 4 -20.71 2.91 -27.81
N ARG A 5 -20.34 3.94 -28.59
CA ARG A 5 -18.95 4.38 -28.80
C ARG A 5 -18.36 5.12 -27.60
N GLU A 6 -19.15 5.84 -26.80
CA GLU A 6 -18.70 6.53 -25.59
C GLU A 6 -18.39 5.55 -24.44
N GLN A 7 -19.09 4.41 -24.38
CA GLN A 7 -18.80 3.35 -23.40
C GLN A 7 -17.52 2.56 -23.75
N GLN A 8 -17.21 2.36 -25.03
CA GLN A 8 -15.98 1.69 -25.46
C GLN A 8 -14.71 2.57 -25.32
N GLU A 9 -14.82 3.90 -25.47
CA GLU A 9 -13.68 4.79 -25.23
C GLU A 9 -13.30 4.87 -23.73
N ALA A 10 -14.25 4.63 -22.82
CA ALA A 10 -13.97 4.54 -21.39
C ALA A 10 -13.20 3.26 -21.01
N GLU A 11 -13.42 2.14 -21.72
CA GLU A 11 -12.66 0.88 -21.54
C GLU A 11 -11.22 0.95 -22.08
N LEU A 12 -10.92 1.89 -22.98
CA LEU A 12 -9.62 2.03 -23.65
C LEU A 12 -8.73 3.14 -23.07
N LYS A 13 -9.19 3.90 -22.08
CA LYS A 13 -8.26 4.65 -21.23
C LYS A 13 -7.45 3.61 -20.48
N GLN A 14 -6.23 3.35 -20.96
CA GLN A 14 -5.21 2.64 -20.20
C GLN A 14 -5.19 3.26 -18.81
N ASP A 15 -5.73 2.52 -17.86
CA ASP A 15 -6.03 3.00 -16.53
C ASP A 15 -4.67 3.27 -15.87
N VAL A 16 -4.24 4.54 -15.87
CA VAL A 16 -2.97 5.01 -15.25
C VAL A 16 -2.93 4.64 -13.76
N SER A 17 -4.06 4.24 -13.20
CA SER A 17 -4.19 3.61 -11.89
C SER A 17 -3.35 2.34 -11.75
N VAL A 18 -3.24 1.51 -12.79
CA VAL A 18 -2.52 0.21 -12.75
C VAL A 18 -1.00 0.40 -12.64
N PHE A 19 -0.45 1.48 -13.21
CA PHE A 19 0.94 1.88 -13.06
C PHE A 19 1.10 3.41 -13.21
N PRO A 20 1.73 4.14 -12.27
CA PRO A 20 2.55 3.68 -11.15
C PRO A 20 1.83 3.63 -9.80
N LEU A 21 0.58 4.08 -9.69
CA LEU A 21 -0.07 4.37 -8.38
C LEU A 21 -0.53 3.14 -7.59
N ALA A 22 -0.91 2.05 -8.25
CA ALA A 22 -1.26 0.80 -7.58
C ALA A 22 -0.09 0.23 -6.77
N PHE A 23 1.14 0.42 -7.24
CA PHE A 23 2.34 -0.14 -6.60
C PHE A 23 2.64 0.50 -5.21
N PRO A 24 2.66 1.85 -5.07
CA PRO A 24 2.70 2.52 -3.77
C PRO A 24 1.51 2.18 -2.87
N LEU A 25 0.32 1.97 -3.42
CA LEU A 25 -0.85 1.62 -2.62
C LEU A 25 -0.74 0.22 -1.99
N ILE A 26 -0.16 -0.76 -2.70
CA ILE A 26 0.04 -2.12 -2.19
C ILE A 26 1.22 -2.17 -1.21
N ALA A 27 2.35 -1.55 -1.55
CA ALA A 27 3.54 -1.60 -0.71
C ALA A 27 3.42 -0.68 0.52
N GLY A 28 2.70 0.44 0.39
CA GLY A 28 2.63 1.48 1.40
C GLY A 28 3.93 2.32 1.46
N PRO A 29 3.84 3.64 1.71
CA PRO A 29 5.02 4.52 1.73
C PRO A 29 6.04 4.14 2.81
N GLY A 30 5.58 3.68 3.98
CA GLY A 30 6.48 3.26 5.06
C GLY A 30 7.32 2.01 4.73
N ALA A 31 6.74 1.04 4.02
CA ALA A 31 7.51 -0.13 3.59
C ALA A 31 8.52 0.25 2.51
N LEU A 32 8.16 1.14 1.58
CA LEU A 32 9.08 1.67 0.58
C LEU A 32 10.28 2.38 1.23
N THR A 33 10.05 3.25 2.22
CA THR A 33 11.13 3.90 2.98
C THR A 33 11.99 2.89 3.72
N THR A 34 11.39 1.87 4.34
CA THR A 34 12.13 0.86 5.09
C THR A 34 13.04 0.03 4.17
N VAL A 35 12.51 -0.44 3.03
CA VAL A 35 13.31 -1.17 2.03
C VAL A 35 14.43 -0.30 1.50
N LEU A 36 14.17 0.99 1.23
CA LEU A 36 15.20 1.92 0.77
C LEU A 36 16.33 2.08 1.81
N LEU A 37 15.98 2.29 3.09
CA LEU A 37 16.96 2.45 4.17
C LEU A 37 17.74 1.16 4.48
N MET A 38 17.10 0.00 4.34
CA MET A 38 17.74 -1.30 4.55
C MET A 38 18.58 -1.75 3.35
N THR A 39 18.36 -1.16 2.17
CA THR A 39 19.14 -1.42 0.97
C THR A 39 20.46 -0.64 1.04
N SER A 40 21.46 -1.24 1.68
CA SER A 40 22.83 -0.74 1.69
C SER A 40 23.57 -1.16 0.41
N PRO A 41 24.60 -0.42 -0.07
CA PRO A 41 25.38 -0.80 -1.25
C PRO A 41 26.07 -2.18 -1.18
N ARG A 42 26.22 -2.73 0.04
CA ARG A 42 26.68 -4.10 0.29
C ARG A 42 25.77 -4.73 1.34
N PRO A 43 24.59 -5.23 0.96
CA PRO A 43 23.68 -5.83 1.91
C PRO A 43 24.27 -7.17 2.39
N GLU A 44 24.21 -7.42 3.69
CA GLU A 44 24.49 -8.76 4.21
C GLU A 44 23.51 -9.74 3.58
N THR A 45 23.99 -10.83 2.98
CA THR A 45 23.15 -11.82 2.27
C THR A 45 21.97 -12.30 3.10
N ARG A 46 22.16 -12.42 4.42
CA ARG A 46 21.12 -12.83 5.37
C ARG A 46 19.98 -11.83 5.48
N ILE A 47 20.29 -10.53 5.54
CA ILE A 47 19.31 -9.44 5.61
C ILE A 47 18.53 -9.37 4.30
N PHE A 48 19.21 -9.48 3.17
CA PHE A 48 18.57 -9.46 1.84
C PHE A 48 17.57 -10.62 1.67
N ILE A 49 17.97 -11.85 2.01
CA ILE A 49 17.08 -13.02 1.93
C ILE A 49 15.90 -12.84 2.88
N GLY A 50 16.12 -12.35 4.11
CA GLY A 50 15.04 -12.09 5.07
C GLY A 50 14.00 -11.09 4.52
N MET A 51 14.46 -10.02 3.90
CA MET A 51 13.59 -9.01 3.26
C MET A 51 12.79 -9.60 2.10
N LEU A 52 13.43 -10.42 1.25
CA LEU A 52 12.78 -11.06 0.11
C LEU A 52 11.68 -12.04 0.57
N VAL A 53 11.95 -12.83 1.60
CA VAL A 53 10.96 -13.75 2.19
C VAL A 53 9.78 -12.98 2.78
N ALA A 54 10.04 -11.89 3.52
CA ALA A 54 8.99 -11.04 4.07
C ALA A 54 8.12 -10.43 2.96
N LEU A 55 8.74 -9.93 1.88
CA LEU A 55 8.03 -9.38 0.73
C LEU A 55 7.12 -10.43 0.07
N LEU A 56 7.64 -11.62 -0.21
CA LEU A 56 6.86 -12.71 -0.80
C LEU A 56 5.71 -13.15 0.09
N LEU A 57 5.92 -13.18 1.41
CA LEU A 57 4.89 -13.53 2.37
C LEU A 57 3.76 -12.49 2.37
N VAL A 58 4.08 -11.20 2.44
CA VAL A 58 3.09 -10.11 2.38
C VAL A 58 2.33 -10.15 1.06
N LEU A 59 3.02 -10.36 -0.07
CA LEU A 59 2.40 -10.45 -1.39
C LEU A 59 1.46 -11.67 -1.48
N GLY A 60 1.86 -12.80 -0.91
CA GLY A 60 1.02 -14.00 -0.80
C GLY A 60 -0.22 -13.76 0.04
N LEU A 61 -0.11 -13.09 1.19
CA LEU A 61 -1.25 -12.70 2.02
C LEU A 61 -2.18 -11.73 1.30
N ALA A 62 -1.64 -10.76 0.57
CA ALA A 62 -2.41 -9.82 -0.22
C ALA A 62 -3.19 -10.56 -1.32
N LEU A 63 -2.54 -11.45 -2.07
CA LEU A 63 -3.18 -12.28 -3.10
C LEU A 63 -4.30 -13.14 -2.50
N LEU A 64 -4.05 -13.77 -1.36
CA LEU A 64 -5.05 -14.57 -0.66
C LEU A 64 -6.25 -13.72 -0.23
N SER A 65 -5.99 -12.52 0.29
CA SER A 65 -7.04 -11.57 0.70
C SER A 65 -7.88 -11.11 -0.48
N LEU A 66 -7.27 -10.87 -1.64
CA LEU A 66 -7.98 -10.55 -2.88
C LEU A 66 -8.83 -11.74 -3.36
N LEU A 67 -8.28 -12.95 -3.36
CA LEU A 67 -9.00 -14.15 -3.79
C LEU A 67 -10.22 -14.43 -2.90
N PHE A 68 -10.10 -14.16 -1.61
CA PHE A 68 -11.19 -14.31 -0.63
C PHE A 68 -11.94 -13.01 -0.35
N ALA A 69 -11.78 -11.95 -1.15
CA ALA A 69 -12.35 -10.63 -0.88
C ALA A 69 -13.85 -10.67 -0.61
N HIS A 70 -14.61 -11.48 -1.36
CA HIS A 70 -16.04 -11.63 -1.17
C HIS A 70 -16.42 -12.28 0.18
N ARG A 71 -15.62 -13.28 0.63
CA ARG A 71 -15.81 -13.89 1.96
C ARG A 71 -15.36 -12.96 3.07
N LEU A 72 -14.27 -12.23 2.86
CA LEU A 72 -13.75 -11.23 3.78
C LEU A 72 -14.80 -10.14 4.01
N MET A 73 -15.40 -9.61 2.93
CA MET A 73 -16.48 -8.62 3.02
C MET A 73 -17.70 -9.14 3.78
N ARG A 74 -18.10 -10.41 3.59
CA ARG A 74 -19.19 -11.02 4.38
C ARG A 74 -18.84 -11.22 5.86
N LEU A 75 -17.58 -11.50 6.18
CA LEU A 75 -17.13 -11.70 7.56
C LEU A 75 -17.08 -10.36 8.33
N LEU A 76 -16.60 -9.31 7.68
CA LEU A 76 -16.50 -7.97 8.27
C LEU A 76 -17.83 -7.22 8.29
N GLY A 77 -18.69 -7.46 7.29
CA GLY A 77 -19.91 -6.69 7.07
C GLY A 77 -19.65 -5.22 6.74
N GLU A 78 -20.71 -4.49 6.42
CA GLU A 78 -20.59 -3.07 6.03
C GLU A 78 -20.14 -2.18 7.19
N THR A 79 -20.63 -2.46 8.41
CA THR A 79 -20.24 -1.67 9.60
C THR A 79 -18.78 -1.90 9.96
N GLY A 80 -18.30 -3.16 9.94
CA GLY A 80 -16.91 -3.47 10.24
C GLY A 80 -15.95 -2.88 9.22
N ALA A 81 -16.29 -2.97 7.93
CA ALA A 81 -15.51 -2.33 6.87
C ALA A 81 -15.42 -0.81 7.05
N ASN A 82 -16.53 -0.14 7.39
CA ASN A 82 -16.53 1.31 7.61
C ASN A 82 -15.68 1.73 8.82
N VAL A 83 -15.73 0.95 9.91
CA VAL A 83 -14.88 1.19 11.09
C VAL A 83 -13.41 1.05 10.74
N ILE A 84 -13.02 -0.01 10.03
CA ILE A 84 -11.62 -0.22 9.63
C ILE A 84 -11.13 0.91 8.73
N THR A 85 -11.91 1.33 7.73
CA THR A 85 -11.55 2.46 6.87
C THR A 85 -11.29 3.73 7.68
N ARG A 86 -12.13 3.99 8.70
CA ARG A 86 -11.95 5.13 9.59
C ARG A 86 -10.68 4.99 10.45
N LEU A 87 -10.43 3.80 10.99
CA LEU A 87 -9.23 3.53 11.79
C LEU A 87 -7.96 3.64 10.96
N LEU A 88 -7.92 3.11 9.73
CA LEU A 88 -6.81 3.28 8.81
C LEU A 88 -6.56 4.77 8.53
N GLY A 89 -7.60 5.56 8.28
CA GLY A 89 -7.47 7.01 8.10
C GLY A 89 -6.88 7.71 9.33
N LEU A 90 -7.31 7.34 10.54
CA LEU A 90 -6.77 7.87 11.79
C LEU A 90 -5.31 7.45 12.02
N MET A 91 -4.96 6.19 11.73
CA MET A 91 -3.59 5.69 11.81
C MET A 91 -2.67 6.41 10.81
N LEU A 92 -3.12 6.61 9.57
CA LEU A 92 -2.38 7.35 8.55
C LEU A 92 -2.15 8.80 8.96
N ALA A 93 -3.15 9.48 9.54
CA ALA A 93 -2.98 10.84 10.05
C ALA A 93 -1.95 10.90 11.20
N ALA A 94 -1.99 9.92 12.11
CA ALA A 94 -1.03 9.82 13.20
C ALA A 94 0.40 9.58 12.68
N LEU A 95 0.57 8.62 11.76
CA LEU A 95 1.87 8.32 11.15
C LEU A 95 2.42 9.50 10.33
N ALA A 96 1.57 10.17 9.56
CA ALA A 96 1.97 11.38 8.83
C ALA A 96 2.48 12.47 9.76
N THR A 97 1.77 12.71 10.88
CA THR A 97 2.19 13.68 11.89
C THR A 97 3.53 13.26 12.52
N GLN A 98 3.70 11.98 12.83
CA GLN A 98 4.95 11.44 13.36
C GLN A 98 6.11 11.67 12.38
N TYR A 99 5.97 11.30 11.11
CA TYR A 99 7.02 11.48 10.11
C TYR A 99 7.38 12.96 9.88
N VAL A 100 6.41 13.88 9.94
CA VAL A 100 6.69 15.31 9.87
C VAL A 100 7.52 15.76 11.09
N LEU A 101 7.16 15.34 12.30
CA LEU A 101 7.91 15.67 13.51
C LEU A 101 9.33 15.08 13.49
N ASP A 102 9.48 13.85 13.03
CA ASP A 102 10.78 13.19 12.88
C ASP A 102 11.65 13.92 11.85
N GLY A 103 11.06 14.36 10.73
CA GLY A 103 11.74 15.17 9.72
C GLY A 103 12.20 16.54 10.25
N VAL A 104 11.34 17.25 10.98
CA VAL A 104 11.69 18.54 11.60
C VAL A 104 12.76 18.37 12.66
N ARG A 105 12.68 17.32 13.50
CA ARG A 105 13.74 17.01 14.47
C ARG A 105 15.08 16.73 13.79
N ALA A 106 15.08 15.92 12.73
CA ALA A 106 16.27 15.61 11.97
C ALA A 106 16.89 16.85 11.29
N ALA A 107 16.08 17.85 10.92
CA ALA A 107 16.56 19.06 10.25
C ALA A 107 17.13 20.13 11.20
N PHE A 108 16.56 20.29 12.40
CA PHE A 108 16.91 21.38 13.33
C PHE A 108 17.64 20.94 14.61
N PHE A 109 17.57 19.67 14.98
CA PHE A 109 18.15 19.15 16.23
C PHE A 109 19.25 18.08 15.99
N VAL A 110 19.84 18.07 14.79
CA VAL A 110 21.04 17.28 14.45
C VAL A 110 22.28 18.16 14.48
#